data_AF-A0A6C1E8Y6-F1
#
_entry.id   AF-A0A6C1E8Y6-F1
#
_cell.length_a   1.000
_cell.length_b   1.000
_cell.length_c   1.000
_cell.angle_alpha   90.00
_cell.angle_beta   90.00
_cell.angle_gamma   90.00
#
_symmetry.space_group_name_H-M   'P 1'
#
loop_
_entity.id
_entity.type
_entity.pdbx_description
1 polymer ?
#
loop_
_entity_poly.entity_id
_entity_poly.type
_entity_poly.pdbx_seq_one_letter_code
_entity_poly.pdbx_strand_id
1 'polypeptide(L)'
;MATDKAFTFSVIQYCLGLAGTLCSWVISGRVGRWTILTYGLAFQMVCLFVIGGMGFGSGSGASNGAGGLLLALSFFYNAGIGAVVYCIVAEIPSAELRTKTIVLARICYNLMAVINAILTPYMLNVSDWNWGAKTGLYWGGFTAVTLAWVIIDLPETTGRTFSEINELFNQGVPARKFASTVVDPFGKGKTQHDSLADESISQSSSIKQRELNAADKC
;
A
#
# COMPACT_ATOMS: atom_id res chain seq x y z
N MET A 1 -10.59 -35.03 0.88
CA MET A 1 -10.45 -34.91 2.35
C MET A 1 -11.85 -34.85 2.94
N ALA A 2 -12.14 -35.65 3.98
CA ALA A 2 -13.48 -35.75 4.56
C ALA A 2 -14.01 -34.39 5.03
N THR A 3 -15.30 -34.15 4.77
CA THR A 3 -16.03 -32.87 4.94
C THR A 3 -15.81 -32.21 6.30
N ASP A 4 -15.62 -33.01 7.37
CA ASP A 4 -15.35 -32.53 8.73
C ASP A 4 -14.02 -31.78 8.89
N LYS A 5 -12.98 -32.20 8.16
CA LYS A 5 -11.67 -31.53 8.19
C LYS A 5 -11.71 -30.20 7.44
N ALA A 6 -12.44 -30.13 6.33
CA ALA A 6 -12.60 -28.89 5.57
C ALA A 6 -13.37 -27.83 6.38
N PHE A 7 -14.44 -28.22 7.07
CA PHE A 7 -15.20 -27.31 7.93
C PHE A 7 -14.35 -26.80 9.10
N THR A 8 -13.62 -27.69 9.77
CA THR A 8 -12.72 -27.33 10.88
C THR A 8 -11.63 -26.36 10.43
N PHE A 9 -11.05 -26.57 9.23
CA PHE A 9 -10.05 -25.66 8.65
C PHE A 9 -10.60 -24.24 8.46
N SER A 10 -11.82 -24.11 7.91
CA SER A 10 -12.47 -22.81 7.71
C SER A 10 -12.72 -22.10 9.04
N VAL A 11 -13.20 -22.81 10.07
CA VAL A 11 -13.42 -22.24 11.41
C VAL A 11 -12.10 -21.75 12.02
N ILE A 12 -11.03 -22.55 11.96
CA ILE A 12 -9.71 -22.15 12.45
C ILE A 12 -9.22 -20.90 11.72
N GLN A 13 -9.40 -20.83 10.40
CA GLN A 13 -9.00 -19.68 9.60
C GLN A 13 -9.74 -18.40 10.02
N TYR A 14 -11.04 -18.46 10.32
CA TYR A 14 -11.79 -17.31 10.83
C TYR A 14 -11.31 -16.86 12.22
N CYS A 15 -11.07 -17.80 13.14
CA CYS A 15 -10.53 -17.49 14.47
C CYS A 15 -9.14 -16.84 14.38
N LEU A 16 -8.26 -17.36 13.52
CA LEU A 16 -6.95 -16.77 13.25
C LEU A 16 -7.06 -15.39 12.60
N GLY A 17 -8.04 -15.18 11.72
CA GLY A 17 -8.31 -13.87 11.13
C GLY A 17 -8.69 -12.82 12.18
N LEU A 18 -9.57 -13.18 13.12
CA LEU A 18 -9.94 -12.32 14.25
C LEU A 18 -8.74 -12.01 15.15
N ALA A 19 -7.98 -13.04 15.53
CA ALA A 19 -6.77 -12.87 16.34
C ALA A 19 -5.73 -11.98 15.62
N GLY A 20 -5.51 -12.22 14.33
CA GLY A 20 -4.62 -11.43 13.50
C GLY A 20 -5.03 -9.96 13.47
N THR A 21 -6.32 -9.67 13.28
CA THR A 21 -6.83 -8.30 13.27
C THR A 21 -6.60 -7.57 14.59
N LEU A 22 -6.78 -8.26 15.73
CA LEU A 22 -6.48 -7.68 17.06
C LEU A 22 -4.97 -7.40 17.22
N CYS A 23 -4.12 -8.31 16.76
CA CYS A 23 -2.67 -8.09 16.74
C CYS A 23 -2.28 -6.91 15.84
N SER A 24 -2.98 -6.73 14.72
CA SER A 24 -2.74 -5.64 13.77
C SER A 24 -2.91 -4.28 14.42
N TRP A 25 -3.92 -4.12 15.27
CA TRP A 25 -4.15 -2.86 15.96
C TRP A 25 -2.97 -2.47 16.87
N VAL A 26 -2.38 -3.44 17.57
CA VAL A 26 -1.21 -3.22 18.44
C VAL A 26 0.06 -2.92 17.63
N ILE A 27 0.25 -3.62 16.51
CA ILE A 27 1.43 -3.48 15.65
C ILE A 27 1.40 -2.15 14.88
N SER A 28 0.23 -1.77 14.37
CA SER A 28 0.04 -0.55 13.58
C SER A 28 0.27 0.73 14.39
N GLY A 29 0.19 0.67 15.72
CA GLY A 29 0.47 1.82 16.59
C GLY A 29 1.96 2.05 16.87
N ARG A 30 2.84 1.06 16.62
CA ARG A 30 4.26 1.13 17.01
C ARG A 30 5.24 1.06 15.85
N VAL A 31 4.84 0.50 14.70
CA VAL A 31 5.73 0.25 13.56
C VAL A 31 5.22 1.02 12.34
N GLY A 32 6.16 1.61 11.59
CA GLY A 32 5.84 2.33 10.35
C GLY A 32 5.14 1.45 9.31
N ARG A 33 4.25 2.05 8.54
CA ARG A 33 3.37 1.34 7.58
C ARG A 33 4.15 0.64 6.47
N TRP A 34 5.19 1.32 5.96
CA TRP A 34 6.09 0.77 4.94
C TRP A 34 6.83 -0.47 5.43
N THR A 35 7.35 -0.41 6.66
CA THR A 35 8.06 -1.50 7.35
C THR A 35 7.17 -2.73 7.49
N ILE A 36 5.96 -2.55 8.04
CA ILE A 36 5.02 -3.67 8.22
C ILE A 36 4.68 -4.33 6.89
N LEU A 37 4.42 -3.54 5.85
CA LEU A 37 4.04 -4.06 4.53
C LEU A 37 5.21 -4.80 3.87
N THR A 38 6.41 -4.22 3.88
CA THR A 38 7.58 -4.80 3.20
C THR A 38 8.03 -6.09 3.87
N TYR A 39 8.17 -6.11 5.20
CA TYR A 39 8.53 -7.33 5.93
C TYR A 39 7.43 -8.39 5.87
N GLY A 40 6.15 -7.97 5.91
CA GLY A 40 5.01 -8.87 5.76
C GLY A 40 4.98 -9.55 4.39
N LEU A 41 5.16 -8.79 3.31
CA LEU A 41 5.22 -9.32 1.94
C LEU A 41 6.44 -10.22 1.72
N ALA A 42 7.61 -9.87 2.28
CA ALA A 42 8.81 -10.70 2.20
C ALA A 42 8.61 -12.05 2.92
N PHE A 43 8.03 -12.03 4.12
CA PHE A 43 7.68 -13.25 4.85
C PHE A 43 6.67 -14.11 4.06
N GLN A 44 5.62 -13.49 3.54
CA GLN A 44 4.59 -14.17 2.75
C GLN A 44 5.17 -14.79 1.47
N MET A 45 6.06 -14.08 0.78
CA MET A 45 6.78 -14.60 -0.37
C MET A 45 7.54 -15.88 -0.01
N VAL A 46 8.37 -15.86 1.03
CA VAL A 46 9.15 -17.04 1.46
C VAL A 46 8.23 -18.21 1.80
N CYS A 47 7.17 -18.00 2.57
CA CYS A 47 6.22 -19.05 2.92
C CYS A 47 5.53 -19.66 1.68
N LEU A 48 5.13 -18.84 0.71
CA LEU A 48 4.50 -19.32 -0.53
C LEU A 48 5.48 -20.12 -1.41
N PHE A 49 6.75 -19.72 -1.48
CA PHE A 49 7.78 -20.50 -2.17
C PHE A 49 8.03 -21.85 -1.48
N VAL A 50 8.03 -21.89 -0.15
CA VAL A 50 8.16 -23.14 0.62
C VAL A 50 6.97 -24.07 0.36
N ILE A 51 5.73 -23.56 0.45
CA ILE A 51 4.51 -24.33 0.15
C ILE A 51 4.53 -24.84 -1.31
N GLY A 52 4.93 -23.98 -2.24
CA GLY A 52 5.09 -24.31 -3.66
C GLY A 52 6.11 -25.44 -3.89
N GLY A 53 7.25 -25.37 -3.20
CA GLY A 53 8.31 -26.39 -3.23
C GLY A 53 7.86 -27.73 -2.64
N MET A 54 7.07 -27.70 -1.56
CA MET A 54 6.48 -28.92 -0.99
C MET A 54 5.53 -29.63 -1.96
N GLY A 55 4.96 -28.91 -2.94
CA GLY A 55 4.14 -29.48 -4.01
C GLY A 55 4.87 -30.38 -5.01
N PHE A 56 6.20 -30.47 -4.96
CA PHE A 56 6.98 -31.43 -5.74
C PHE A 56 7.24 -32.75 -5.00
N GLY A 57 7.04 -32.77 -3.68
CA GLY A 57 7.18 -33.97 -2.85
C GLY A 57 5.87 -34.75 -2.73
N SER A 58 5.88 -36.03 -3.10
CA SER A 58 4.71 -36.91 -3.03
C SER A 58 4.60 -37.63 -1.68
N GLY A 59 4.39 -36.88 -0.59
CA GLY A 59 4.25 -37.44 0.77
C GLY A 59 3.03 -36.92 1.52
N SER A 60 2.34 -37.79 2.28
CA SER A 60 1.17 -37.39 3.09
C SER A 60 1.50 -36.37 4.19
N GLY A 61 2.73 -36.38 4.70
CA GLY A 61 3.24 -35.34 5.61
C GLY A 61 3.34 -33.96 4.96
N ALA A 62 3.57 -33.90 3.64
CA ALA A 62 3.70 -32.63 2.92
C ALA A 62 2.37 -31.89 2.78
N SER A 63 1.24 -32.60 2.62
CA SER A 63 -0.08 -31.93 2.53
C SER A 63 -0.52 -31.35 3.86
N ASN A 64 -0.28 -32.05 4.97
CA ASN A 64 -0.62 -31.55 6.31
C ASN A 64 0.27 -30.37 6.71
N GLY A 65 1.57 -30.43 6.37
CA GLY A 65 2.48 -29.31 6.58
C GLY A 65 2.09 -28.07 5.75
N ALA A 66 1.73 -28.25 4.48
CA ALA A 66 1.28 -27.16 3.61
C ALA A 66 0.03 -26.47 4.16
N GLY A 67 -0.96 -27.25 4.65
CA GLY A 67 -2.16 -26.71 5.29
C GLY A 67 -1.86 -25.89 6.55
N GLY A 68 -0.93 -26.34 7.40
CA GLY A 68 -0.50 -25.60 8.59
C GLY A 68 0.20 -24.28 8.24
N LEU A 69 1.09 -24.30 7.24
CA LEU A 69 1.76 -23.11 6.72
C LEU A 69 0.77 -22.11 6.10
N LEU A 70 -0.27 -22.58 5.40
CA LEU A 70 -1.35 -21.74 4.86
C LEU A 70 -2.15 -21.03 5.96
N LEU A 71 -2.42 -21.71 7.08
CA LEU A 71 -3.09 -21.10 8.24
C LEU A 71 -2.20 -20.05 8.93
N ALA A 72 -0.92 -20.35 9.12
CA ALA A 72 0.05 -19.38 9.64
C ALA A 72 0.14 -18.16 8.72
N LEU A 73 0.23 -18.38 7.41
CA LEU A 73 0.24 -17.31 6.41
C LEU A 73 -1.00 -16.42 6.51
N SER A 74 -2.18 -17.03 6.67
CA SER A 74 -3.45 -16.31 6.83
C SER A 74 -3.44 -15.42 8.08
N PHE A 75 -2.87 -15.88 9.18
CA PHE A 75 -2.72 -15.07 10.39
C PHE A 75 -1.84 -13.83 10.14
N PHE A 76 -0.64 -14.01 9.57
CA PHE A 76 0.26 -12.89 9.29
C PHE A 76 -0.30 -11.90 8.27
N TYR A 77 -1.02 -12.40 7.27
CA TYR A 77 -1.71 -11.56 6.30
C TYR A 77 -2.74 -10.65 6.96
N ASN A 78 -3.59 -11.21 7.84
CA ASN A 78 -4.59 -10.43 8.58
C ASN A 78 -3.96 -9.51 9.64
N ALA A 79 -2.82 -9.90 10.21
CA ALA A 79 -2.13 -9.11 11.23
C ALA A 79 -1.40 -7.86 10.69
N GLY A 80 -1.04 -7.82 9.41
CA GLY A 80 -0.28 -6.69 8.86
C GLY A 80 -0.82 -6.23 7.52
N ILE A 81 -0.63 -7.07 6.50
CA ILE A 81 -0.83 -6.71 5.09
C ILE A 81 -2.27 -6.21 4.86
N GLY A 82 -3.27 -6.94 5.35
CA GLY A 82 -4.68 -6.60 5.15
C GLY A 82 -5.02 -5.21 5.66
N ALA A 83 -4.76 -4.93 6.94
CA ALA A 83 -5.11 -3.65 7.55
C ALA A 83 -4.30 -2.47 6.97
N VAL A 84 -3.00 -2.67 6.75
CA VAL A 84 -2.09 -1.60 6.28
C VAL A 84 -2.41 -1.19 4.84
N VAL A 85 -2.77 -2.12 3.95
CA VAL A 85 -3.10 -1.79 2.56
C VAL A 85 -4.34 -0.90 2.47
N TYR A 86 -5.40 -1.21 3.23
CA TYR A 86 -6.62 -0.36 3.25
C TYR A 86 -6.34 1.05 3.75
N CYS A 87 -5.48 1.12 4.76
CA CYS A 87 -4.96 2.34 5.34
C CYS A 87 -4.19 3.19 4.32
N ILE A 88 -3.27 2.59 3.56
CA ILE A 88 -2.47 3.27 2.53
C ILE A 88 -3.35 3.79 1.38
N VAL A 89 -4.31 2.99 0.92
CA VAL A 89 -5.25 3.39 -0.16
C VAL A 89 -6.05 4.63 0.22
N ALA A 90 -6.35 4.81 1.51
CA ALA A 90 -6.99 6.02 2.01
C ALA A 90 -6.01 7.19 2.15
N GLU A 91 -4.71 6.96 2.35
CA GLU A 91 -3.73 8.02 2.64
C GLU A 91 -3.10 8.66 1.41
N ILE A 92 -2.87 7.88 0.34
CA ILE A 92 -2.22 8.36 -0.89
C ILE A 92 -3.03 9.43 -1.65
N PRO A 93 -4.37 9.30 -1.83
CA PRO A 93 -5.08 10.26 -2.67
C PRO A 93 -5.37 11.57 -1.93
N SER A 94 -5.26 12.68 -2.67
CA SER A 94 -5.60 14.03 -2.22
C SER A 94 -7.07 14.12 -1.78
N ALA A 95 -7.36 14.92 -0.75
CA ALA A 95 -8.63 14.92 -0.03
C ALA A 95 -9.85 15.17 -0.94
N GLU A 96 -9.73 16.03 -1.96
CA GLU A 96 -10.82 16.40 -2.87
C GLU A 96 -11.19 15.27 -3.86
N LEU A 97 -10.20 14.46 -4.25
CA LEU A 97 -10.35 13.38 -5.23
C LEU A 97 -10.38 11.99 -4.57
N ARG A 98 -10.13 11.91 -3.26
CA ARG A 98 -10.01 10.69 -2.46
C ARG A 98 -11.13 9.69 -2.72
N THR A 99 -12.38 10.13 -2.62
CA THR A 99 -13.53 9.23 -2.79
C THR A 99 -13.57 8.61 -4.18
N LYS A 100 -13.32 9.39 -5.24
CA LYS A 100 -13.35 8.89 -6.63
C LYS A 100 -12.24 7.86 -6.87
N THR A 101 -11.03 8.13 -6.39
CA THR A 101 -9.87 7.23 -6.53
C THR A 101 -10.08 5.93 -5.74
N ILE A 102 -10.58 6.02 -4.51
CA ILE A 102 -10.86 4.83 -3.68
C ILE A 102 -11.93 3.96 -4.37
N VAL A 103 -13.01 4.55 -4.89
CA VAL A 103 -14.06 3.79 -5.59
C VAL A 103 -13.49 3.08 -6.82
N LEU A 104 -12.68 3.76 -7.63
CA LEU A 104 -12.03 3.14 -8.80
C LEU A 104 -11.13 1.97 -8.37
N ALA A 105 -10.28 2.17 -7.36
CA ALA A 105 -9.43 1.12 -6.81
C ALA A 105 -10.23 -0.08 -6.30
N ARG A 106 -11.38 0.16 -5.66
CA ARG A 106 -12.29 -0.91 -5.19
C ARG A 106 -12.93 -1.66 -6.35
N ILE A 107 -13.31 -0.99 -7.44
CA ILE A 107 -13.85 -1.66 -8.63
C ILE A 107 -12.79 -2.60 -9.22
N CYS A 108 -11.56 -2.10 -9.42
CA CYS A 108 -10.45 -2.92 -9.90
C CYS A 108 -10.15 -4.12 -8.98
N TYR A 109 -10.16 -3.91 -7.66
CA TYR A 109 -9.99 -4.98 -6.67
C TYR A 109 -11.09 -6.05 -6.80
N ASN A 110 -12.35 -5.65 -6.92
CA ASN A 110 -13.46 -6.61 -7.05
C ASN A 110 -13.39 -7.40 -8.37
N LEU A 111 -12.99 -6.77 -9.48
CA LEU A 111 -12.78 -7.47 -10.75
C LEU A 111 -11.69 -8.54 -10.62
N MET A 112 -10.56 -8.22 -10.00
CA MET A 112 -9.50 -9.19 -9.74
C MET A 112 -9.96 -10.29 -8.77
N ALA A 113 -10.79 -9.96 -7.78
CA ALA A 113 -11.37 -10.95 -6.88
C ALA A 113 -12.27 -11.96 -7.61
N VAL A 114 -13.06 -11.52 -8.59
CA VAL A 114 -13.87 -12.41 -9.43
C VAL A 114 -12.99 -13.34 -10.27
N ILE A 115 -11.94 -12.80 -10.90
CA ILE A 115 -10.98 -13.61 -11.66
C ILE A 115 -10.35 -14.67 -10.75
N ASN A 116 -9.93 -14.31 -9.55
CA ASN A 116 -9.33 -15.23 -8.59
C ASN A 116 -10.32 -16.28 -8.08
N ALA A 117 -11.59 -15.93 -7.90
CA ALA A 117 -12.64 -16.85 -7.50
C ALA A 117 -12.89 -17.94 -8.55
N ILE A 118 -12.62 -17.65 -9.83
CA ILE A 118 -12.69 -18.63 -10.92
C ILE A 118 -11.37 -19.41 -11.02
N LEU A 119 -10.23 -18.72 -11.00
CA LEU A 119 -8.92 -19.31 -11.26
C LEU A 119 -8.46 -20.28 -10.14
N THR A 120 -8.71 -19.91 -8.89
CA THR A 120 -8.29 -20.70 -7.71
C THR A 120 -8.89 -22.12 -7.69
N PRO A 121 -10.21 -22.33 -7.88
CA PRO A 121 -10.75 -23.69 -7.92
C PRO A 121 -10.22 -24.49 -9.12
N TYR A 122 -10.02 -23.89 -10.30
CA TYR A 122 -9.42 -24.59 -11.45
C TYR A 122 -7.97 -25.05 -11.18
N MET A 123 -7.19 -24.25 -10.44
CA MET A 123 -5.82 -24.61 -10.06
C MET A 123 -5.77 -25.75 -9.02
N LEU A 124 -6.74 -25.80 -8.11
CA LEU A 124 -6.79 -26.76 -7.01
C LEU A 124 -7.51 -28.06 -7.36
N ASN A 125 -8.38 -28.06 -8.37
CA ASN A 125 -9.15 -29.22 -8.76
C ASN A 125 -8.27 -30.28 -9.45
N VAL A 126 -8.46 -31.54 -9.07
CA VAL A 126 -7.67 -32.69 -9.55
C VAL A 126 -8.07 -33.08 -10.97
N SER A 127 -9.30 -32.78 -11.40
CA SER A 127 -9.80 -33.07 -12.75
C SER A 127 -9.34 -32.07 -13.82
N ASP A 128 -8.91 -30.88 -13.39
CA ASP A 128 -8.55 -29.79 -14.30
C ASP A 128 -7.03 -29.61 -14.34
N TRP A 129 -6.51 -28.53 -13.75
CA TRP A 129 -5.09 -28.19 -13.85
C TRP A 129 -4.21 -28.96 -12.86
N ASN A 130 -4.79 -29.48 -11.77
CA ASN A 130 -4.13 -30.29 -10.74
C ASN A 130 -2.79 -29.72 -10.25
N TRP A 131 -2.71 -28.40 -10.06
CA TRP A 131 -1.50 -27.76 -9.55
C TRP A 131 -1.36 -27.96 -8.05
N GLY A 132 -2.46 -28.10 -7.32
CA GLY A 132 -2.44 -28.39 -5.88
C GLY A 132 -1.53 -27.40 -5.14
N ALA A 133 -0.53 -27.92 -4.42
CA ALA A 133 0.43 -27.09 -3.69
C ALA A 133 1.38 -26.26 -4.59
N LYS A 134 1.60 -26.65 -5.87
CA LYS A 134 2.44 -25.88 -6.81
C LYS A 134 1.87 -24.50 -7.13
N THR A 135 0.57 -24.32 -6.91
CA THR A 135 -0.12 -23.01 -6.96
C THR A 135 0.56 -21.97 -6.07
N GLY A 136 1.22 -22.40 -4.99
CA GLY A 136 2.04 -21.54 -4.13
C GLY A 136 3.20 -20.83 -4.86
N LEU A 137 3.80 -21.45 -5.89
CA LEU A 137 4.85 -20.81 -6.69
C LEU A 137 4.30 -19.68 -7.57
N TYR A 138 3.11 -19.88 -8.15
CA TYR A 138 2.45 -18.86 -8.97
C TYR A 138 2.13 -17.61 -8.12
N TRP A 139 1.50 -17.81 -6.96
CA TRP A 139 1.20 -16.71 -6.04
C TRP A 139 2.46 -16.12 -5.37
N GLY A 140 3.46 -16.95 -5.10
CA GLY A 140 4.77 -16.50 -4.62
C GLY A 140 5.48 -15.58 -5.60
N GLY A 141 5.43 -15.90 -6.90
CA GLY A 141 5.95 -15.05 -7.97
C GLY A 141 5.21 -13.71 -8.06
N PHE A 142 3.88 -13.72 -8.01
CA PHE A 142 3.09 -12.48 -7.99
C PHE A 142 3.40 -11.61 -6.74
N THR A 143 3.59 -12.26 -5.59
CA THR A 143 3.98 -11.59 -4.34
C THR A 143 5.38 -10.99 -4.47
N ALA A 144 6.32 -11.65 -5.14
CA ALA A 144 7.67 -11.12 -5.37
C ALA A 144 7.67 -9.88 -6.27
N VAL A 145 6.86 -9.88 -7.34
CA VAL A 145 6.68 -8.69 -8.21
C VAL A 145 6.06 -7.54 -7.41
N THR A 146 5.05 -7.84 -6.60
CA THR A 146 4.40 -6.84 -5.74
C THR A 146 5.38 -6.29 -4.70
N LEU A 147 6.22 -7.12 -4.10
CA LEU A 147 7.27 -6.70 -3.17
C LEU A 147 8.30 -5.79 -3.84
N ALA A 148 8.75 -6.15 -5.05
CA ALA A 148 9.66 -5.31 -5.83
C ALA A 148 9.05 -3.94 -6.12
N TRP A 149 7.77 -3.92 -6.51
CA TRP A 149 7.03 -2.67 -6.73
C TRP A 149 6.92 -1.83 -5.46
N VAL A 150 6.58 -2.43 -4.32
CA VAL A 150 6.52 -1.76 -3.02
C VAL A 150 7.86 -1.12 -2.63
N ILE A 151 8.98 -1.77 -2.93
CA ILE A 151 10.32 -1.23 -2.63
C ILE A 151 10.69 -0.05 -3.56
N ILE A 152 10.11 0.03 -4.76
CA ILE A 152 10.43 1.08 -5.73
C ILE A 152 9.52 2.30 -5.54
N ASP A 153 8.20 2.07 -5.49
CA ASP A 153 7.20 3.13 -5.64
C ASP A 153 6.46 3.49 -4.36
N LEU A 154 6.52 2.68 -3.29
CA LEU A 154 5.73 2.98 -2.10
C LEU A 154 6.43 4.05 -1.24
N PRO A 155 5.87 5.27 -1.10
CA PRO A 155 6.43 6.29 -0.23
C PRO A 155 6.17 5.96 1.23
N GLU A 156 7.11 6.30 2.10
CA GLU A 156 6.94 6.16 3.54
C GLU A 156 6.02 7.28 4.08
N THR A 157 4.77 6.93 4.44
CA THR A 157 3.76 7.89 4.93
C THR A 157 3.73 8.05 6.46
N THR A 158 4.60 7.35 7.18
CA THR A 158 4.56 7.32 8.66
C THR A 158 4.86 8.69 9.25
N GLY A 159 3.93 9.25 10.04
CA GLY A 159 4.15 10.44 10.86
C GLY A 159 4.02 11.79 10.14
N ARG A 160 3.49 11.82 8.91
CA ARG A 160 3.29 13.05 8.11
C ARG A 160 1.81 13.43 8.07
N THR A 161 1.53 14.74 8.06
CA THR A 161 0.15 15.24 7.89
C THR A 161 -0.29 15.19 6.42
N PHE A 162 -1.61 15.11 6.16
CA PHE A 162 -2.14 15.07 4.79
C PHE A 162 -1.70 16.27 3.94
N SER A 163 -1.56 17.45 4.56
CA SER A 163 -1.07 18.66 3.88
C SER A 163 0.40 18.56 3.47
N GLU A 164 1.27 17.96 4.29
CA GLU A 164 2.68 17.73 3.95
C GLU A 164 2.84 16.75 2.79
N ILE A 165 2.03 15.68 2.79
CA ILE A 165 2.05 14.67 1.73
C ILE A 165 1.61 15.28 0.39
N ASN A 166 0.59 16.13 0.39
CA ASN A 166 0.10 16.78 -0.82
C ASN A 166 1.13 17.77 -1.40
N GLU A 167 1.85 18.52 -0.56
CA GLU A 167 2.92 19.41 -0.99
C GLU A 167 4.13 18.63 -1.54
N LEU A 168 4.48 17.48 -0.94
CA LEU A 168 5.52 16.57 -1.46
C LEU A 168 5.17 16.01 -2.85
N PHE A 169 3.89 15.69 -3.08
CA PHE A 169 3.41 15.27 -4.40
C PHE A 169 3.45 16.42 -5.41
N ASN A 170 3.07 17.64 -5.03
CA ASN A 170 3.17 18.83 -5.89
C ASN A 170 4.62 19.16 -6.28
N GLN A 171 5.59 18.88 -5.40
CA GLN A 171 7.01 19.08 -5.65
C GLN A 171 7.66 17.95 -6.47
N GLY A 172 6.90 16.91 -6.86
CA GLY A 172 7.39 15.81 -7.69
C GLY A 172 8.52 15.00 -7.03
N VAL A 173 8.59 14.99 -5.70
CA VAL A 173 9.66 14.30 -4.97
C VAL A 173 9.52 12.79 -5.22
N PRO A 174 10.59 12.05 -5.52
CA PRO A 174 10.51 10.60 -5.69
C PRO A 174 10.11 9.92 -4.37
N ALA A 175 9.26 8.89 -4.44
CA ALA A 175 8.65 8.18 -3.31
C ALA A 175 9.64 7.79 -2.18
N ARG A 176 10.90 7.49 -2.55
CA ARG A 176 11.98 7.13 -1.61
C ARG A 176 12.54 8.28 -0.78
N LYS A 177 12.33 9.55 -1.17
CA LYS A 177 12.81 10.73 -0.44
C LYS A 177 11.73 11.38 0.43
N PHE A 178 10.52 10.82 0.48
CA PHE A 178 9.43 11.33 1.33
C PHE A 178 9.81 11.36 2.82
N ALA A 179 10.57 10.36 3.29
CA ALA A 179 11.05 10.33 4.67
C ALA A 179 12.05 11.46 4.98
N SER A 180 12.98 11.75 4.06
CA SER A 180 14.09 12.70 4.29
C SER A 180 13.75 14.16 3.96
N THR A 181 12.66 14.43 3.23
CA THR A 181 12.35 15.78 2.75
C THR A 181 11.44 16.48 3.76
N VAL A 182 11.98 17.36 4.60
CA VAL A 182 11.17 18.19 5.51
C VAL A 182 10.41 19.21 4.67
N VAL A 183 9.09 19.19 4.76
CA VAL A 183 8.21 20.14 4.06
C VAL A 183 7.31 20.75 5.12
N ASP A 184 7.31 22.07 5.20
CA ASP A 184 6.45 22.82 6.11
C ASP A 184 5.10 23.07 5.42
N PRO A 185 4.00 22.42 5.85
CA PRO A 185 2.69 22.54 5.22
C PRO A 185 2.05 23.91 5.46
N PHE A 186 2.57 24.67 6.41
CA PHE A 186 2.17 26.05 6.71
C PHE A 186 3.35 26.96 6.44
N GLY A 187 3.80 27.06 5.20
CA GLY A 187 4.95 27.87 4.84
C GLY A 187 4.88 29.30 5.39
N LYS A 188 5.48 29.53 6.56
CA LYS A 188 5.97 30.85 6.99
C LYS A 188 7.18 31.29 6.15
N GLY A 189 7.63 30.47 5.21
CA GLY A 189 8.80 30.72 4.35
C GLY A 189 8.50 31.08 2.89
N LYS A 190 7.24 31.01 2.41
CA LYS A 190 6.91 31.39 1.00
C LYS A 190 6.22 32.75 0.86
N THR A 191 5.79 33.40 1.95
CA THR A 191 5.10 34.70 1.87
C THR A 191 6.03 35.91 1.97
N GLN A 192 7.32 35.78 2.28
CA GLN A 192 8.17 36.98 2.41
C GLN A 192 8.88 37.37 1.11
N HIS A 193 9.20 36.40 0.23
CA HIS A 193 9.92 36.70 -1.01
C HIS A 193 8.98 37.11 -2.16
N ASP A 194 7.78 36.52 -2.25
CA ASP A 194 6.80 36.91 -3.27
C ASP A 194 6.06 38.20 -2.90
N SER A 195 5.81 38.46 -1.61
CA SER A 195 5.23 39.73 -1.18
C SER A 195 6.21 40.90 -1.30
N LEU A 196 7.52 40.69 -1.09
CA LEU A 196 8.54 41.73 -1.36
C LEU A 196 8.73 41.97 -2.86
N ALA A 197 8.61 40.94 -3.69
CA ALA A 197 8.65 41.09 -5.14
C ALA A 197 7.44 41.89 -5.66
N ASP A 198 6.22 41.57 -5.21
CA ASP A 198 5.01 42.31 -5.61
C ASP A 198 4.95 43.73 -5.03
N GLU A 199 5.41 43.96 -3.78
CA GLU A 199 5.53 45.32 -3.24
C GLU A 199 6.56 46.17 -3.99
N SER A 200 7.71 45.60 -4.34
CA SER A 200 8.76 46.33 -5.07
C SER A 200 8.32 46.69 -6.51
N ILE A 201 7.56 45.83 -7.17
CA ILE A 201 7.00 46.07 -8.52
C ILE A 201 5.87 47.13 -8.45
N SER A 202 5.01 47.07 -7.42
CA SER A 202 3.95 48.07 -7.17
C SER A 202 4.52 49.45 -6.79
N GLN A 203 5.59 49.50 -6.00
CA GLN A 203 6.29 50.76 -5.67
C GLN A 203 7.03 51.34 -6.89
N SER A 204 7.70 50.51 -7.69
CA SER A 204 8.42 50.97 -8.89
C SER A 204 7.47 51.52 -9.97
N SER A 205 6.30 50.91 -10.15
CA SER A 205 5.28 51.38 -11.09
C SER A 205 4.60 52.68 -10.62
N SER A 206 4.33 52.84 -9.33
CA SER A 206 3.74 54.07 -8.78
C SER A 206 4.71 55.26 -8.76
N ILE A 207 6.02 55.03 -8.61
CA ILE A 207 7.05 56.08 -8.77
C ILE A 207 7.14 56.55 -10.23
N LYS A 208 7.21 55.61 -11.19
CA LYS A 208 7.21 55.95 -12.63
C LYS A 208 5.97 56.74 -13.05
N GLN A 209 4.80 56.39 -12.52
CA GLN A 209 3.56 57.10 -12.83
C GLN A 209 3.57 58.54 -12.29
N ARG A 210 4.22 58.79 -11.15
CA ARG A 210 4.36 60.13 -10.58
C ARG A 210 5.35 60.99 -11.36
N GLU A 211 6.44 60.42 -11.86
CA GLU A 211 7.39 61.14 -12.71
C GLU A 211 6.79 61.52 -14.07
N LEU A 212 6.03 60.62 -14.70
CA LEU A 212 5.32 60.95 -15.95
C LEU A 212 4.33 62.13 -15.76
N ASN A 213 3.55 62.10 -14.67
CA ASN A 213 2.58 63.16 -14.38
C ASN A 213 3.23 64.50 -13.97
N ALA A 214 4.49 64.48 -13.53
CA ALA A 214 5.26 65.69 -13.23
C ALA A 214 5.90 66.29 -14.49
N ALA A 215 6.30 65.46 -15.45
CA ALA A 215 6.84 65.89 -16.74
C ALA A 215 5.78 66.56 -17.63
N ASP A 216 4.52 66.10 -17.60
CA ASP A 216 3.40 66.71 -18.34
C ASP A 216 2.93 68.07 -17.78
N LYS A 217 3.47 68.51 -16.63
CA LYS A 217 3.11 69.79 -15.97
C LYS A 217 4.17 70.90 -16.10
N CYS A 218 5.25 70.66 -16.85
CA CYS A 218 6.20 71.69 -17.31
C CYS A 218 5.97 72.00 -18.78
#